data_AF-A0A834FL71-F1
#
_entry.id   AF-A0A834FL71-F1
#
_cell.length_a   1.000
_cell.length_b   1.000
_cell.length_c   1.000
_cell.angle_alpha   90.00
_cell.angle_beta   90.00
_cell.angle_gamma   90.00
#
_symmetry.space_group_name_H-M   'P 1'
#
loop_
_entity.id
_entity.type
_entity.pdbx_description
1 polymer ?
#
loop_
_entity_poly.entity_id
_entity_poly.type
_entity_poly.pdbx_seq_one_letter_code
_entity_poly.pdbx_strand_id
1 'polypeptide(L)' 'MFNSVSPTPNSVVVLKKNDELLTSVWDTSGTDIHDMGSNAAVIPLKVGDNVYVELQANRLVFDDFMNYNTFSGFLLFTI' A
#
# COMPACT_ATOMS: atom_id res chain seq x y z
N MET A 1 -6.03 12.13 0.64
CA MET A 1 -6.89 12.48 -0.52
C MET A 1 -6.02 12.29 -1.76
N PHE A 2 -6.49 11.87 -2.94
CA PHE A 2 -5.58 11.83 -4.11
C PHE A 2 -5.27 13.26 -4.54
N ASN A 3 -4.14 13.80 -4.09
CA ASN A 3 -3.70 15.12 -4.48
C ASN A 3 -2.68 14.96 -5.61
N SER A 4 -3.05 15.33 -6.84
CA SER A 4 -2.18 15.20 -8.03
C SER A 4 -1.50 16.53 -8.38
N VAL A 5 -0.96 17.22 -7.38
CA VAL A 5 -0.32 18.54 -7.54
C VAL A 5 1.17 18.46 -7.87
N SER A 6 1.84 17.33 -7.61
CA SER A 6 3.23 17.09 -7.97
C SER A 6 3.37 15.88 -8.90
N PRO A 7 4.28 15.92 -9.91
CA PRO A 7 4.48 14.79 -10.81
C PRO A 7 5.22 13.61 -10.15
N THR A 8 5.84 13.82 -8.98
CA THR A 8 6.58 12.78 -8.27
C THR A 8 5.83 12.40 -7.00
N PRO A 9 5.42 11.12 -6.86
CA PRO A 9 4.81 10.64 -5.62
C PRO A 9 5.80 10.68 -4.45
N ASN A 10 5.31 11.08 -3.28
CA ASN A 10 6.05 11.06 -2.02
C ASN A 10 6.00 9.67 -1.36
N SER A 11 4.80 9.10 -1.32
CA SER A 11 4.55 7.75 -0.83
C SER A 11 4.11 6.87 -2.01
N VAL A 12 4.65 5.66 -2.09
CA VAL A 12 4.16 4.61 -2.98
C VAL A 12 4.32 3.29 -2.27
N VAL A 13 3.19 2.67 -1.95
CA VAL A 13 3.12 1.38 -1.30
C VAL A 13 2.38 0.41 -2.21
N VAL A 14 2.93 -0.79 -2.38
CA VAL A 14 2.44 -1.78 -3.34
C VAL A 14 2.10 -3.07 -2.60
N LEU A 15 0.90 -3.60 -2.85
CA LEU A 15 0.55 -4.97 -2.45
C LEU A 15 1.01 -5.92 -3.56
N LYS A 16 1.81 -6.92 -3.18
CA LYS A 16 2.37 -7.91 -4.10
C LYS A 16 1.98 -9.33 -3.74
N LYS A 17 1.89 -10.19 -4.77
CA LYS A 17 1.84 -11.64 -4.66
C LYS A 17 2.98 -12.25 -5.47
N ASN A 18 3.90 -12.99 -4.84
CA ASN A 18 5.05 -13.60 -5.52
C ASN A 18 5.77 -12.62 -6.47
N ASP A 19 6.02 -11.40 -6.00
CA ASP A 19 6.62 -10.27 -6.75
C ASP A 19 5.74 -9.61 -7.83
N GLU A 20 4.55 -10.15 -8.13
CA GLU A 20 3.55 -9.53 -9.01
C GLU A 20 2.81 -8.40 -8.28
N LEU A 21 2.75 -7.22 -8.92
CA LEU A 21 1.98 -6.08 -8.43
C LEU A 21 0.48 -6.36 -8.56
N LEU A 22 -0.25 -6.27 -7.45
CA LEU A 22 -1.71 -6.43 -7.42
C LEU A 22 -2.42 -5.09 -7.42
N THR A 23 -2.06 -4.24 -6.46
CA THR A 23 -2.61 -2.90 -6.32
C THR A 23 -1.60 -2.01 -5.64
N SER A 24 -1.78 -0.70 -5.75
CA SER A 24 -0.91 0.29 -5.10
C SER A 24 -1.74 1.43 -4.50
N VAL A 25 -1.13 2.09 -3.55
CA VAL A 25 -1.58 3.37 -3.04
C VAL A 25 -0.39 4.32 -3.04
N TRP A 26 -0.64 5.54 -3.49
CA TRP A 26 0.38 6.56 -3.60
C TRP A 26 -0.25 7.93 -3.41
N ASP A 27 0.60 8.86 -3.03
CA ASP A 27 0.22 10.25 -2.84
C ASP A 27 1.36 11.19 -3.26
N THR A 28 1.04 12.44 -3.57
CA THR A 28 2.02 13.46 -3.98
C THR A 28 2.04 14.60 -2.99
N SER A 29 3.07 15.44 -3.06
CA SER A 29 3.22 16.57 -2.13
C SER A 29 2.08 17.57 -2.24
N GLY A 30 1.17 17.59 -1.26
CA GLY A 30 0.11 18.58 -1.10
C GLY A 30 0.53 19.84 -0.34
N THR A 31 -0.45 20.70 -0.07
CA THR A 31 -0.30 21.88 0.82
C THR A 31 -0.72 21.57 2.27
N ASP A 32 -1.36 20.43 2.49
CA ASP A 32 -1.80 19.89 3.76
C ASP A 32 -0.69 19.13 4.49
N ILE A 33 -0.92 18.87 5.78
CA ILE A 33 0.09 18.39 6.72
C ILE A 33 0.15 16.85 6.74
N HIS A 34 -1.00 16.20 6.58
CA HIS A 34 -1.13 14.75 6.69
C HIS A 34 -2.11 14.20 5.66
N ASP A 35 -1.67 13.18 4.95
CA ASP A 35 -2.47 12.41 4.02
C ASP A 35 -2.55 10.95 4.43
N MET A 36 -3.64 10.30 4.03
CA MET A 36 -3.85 8.88 4.19
C MET A 36 -4.36 8.30 2.87
N GLY A 37 -3.94 7.08 2.57
CA GLY A 37 -4.47 6.26 1.50
C GLY A 37 -4.59 4.80 1.91
N SER A 38 -5.62 4.13 1.44
CA SER A 38 -5.85 2.70 1.65
C SER A 38 -6.27 2.03 0.34
N ASN A 39 -5.84 0.80 0.13
CA ASN A 39 -6.30 -0.03 -0.98
C ASN A 39 -6.48 -1.48 -0.51
N ALA A 40 -7.28 -2.26 -1.22
CA ALA A 40 -7.57 -3.65 -0.87
C ALA A 40 -7.85 -4.47 -2.14
N ALA A 41 -7.54 -5.76 -2.09
CA ALA A 41 -7.80 -6.70 -3.17
C ALA A 41 -8.28 -8.05 -2.62
N VAL A 42 -9.17 -8.72 -3.37
CA VAL A 42 -9.51 -10.12 -3.16
C VAL A 42 -8.78 -10.93 -4.23
N ILE A 43 -7.92 -11.85 -3.80
CA ILE A 43 -7.04 -12.62 -4.69
C ILE A 43 -7.13 -14.12 -4.40
N PRO A 44 -7.08 -15.00 -5.41
CA PRO A 44 -6.91 -16.42 -5.19
C PRO A 44 -5.47 -16.73 -4.75
N LEU A 45 -5.33 -17.60 -3.75
CA LEU A 45 -4.04 -18.07 -3.25
C LEU A 45 -3.92 -19.58 -3.40
N LYS A 46 -2.72 -20.04 -3.77
CA LYS A 46 -2.30 -21.44 -3.70
C LYS A 46 -1.36 -21.61 -2.51
N VAL A 47 -1.24 -22.84 -2.01
CA VAL A 47 -0.24 -23.17 -0.98
C VAL A 47 1.15 -22.78 -1.49
N GLY A 48 1.86 -21.96 -0.72
CA GLY A 48 3.18 -21.43 -1.06
C GLY A 48 3.19 -20.04 -1.68
N ASP A 49 2.03 -19.47 -2.04
CA ASP A 49 1.97 -18.06 -2.47
C ASP A 49 2.30 -17.12 -1.30
N ASN A 50 3.13 -16.11 -1.55
CA ASN A 50 3.52 -15.10 -0.57
C ASN A 50 2.87 -13.76 -0.93
N VAL A 51 2.20 -13.14 0.04
CA VAL A 51 1.59 -11.82 -0.08
C VAL A 51 2.28 -10.87 0.88
N TYR A 52 2.73 -9.73 0.37
CA TYR A 52 3.45 -8.75 1.17
C TYR A 52 3.22 -7.33 0.64
N VAL A 53 3.54 -6.37 1.49
CA VAL A 53 3.52 -4.95 1.16
C VAL A 53 4.96 -4.47 0.95
N GLU A 54 5.19 -3.73 -0.12
CA GLU A 54 6.49 -3.16 -0.48
C GLU A 54 6.40 -1.63 -0.55
N LEU A 55 7.33 -0.95 0.12
CA LEU A 55 7.57 0.48 -0.08
C LEU A 55 8.49 0.65 -1.29
N GLN A 56 8.05 1.40 -2.30
CA GLN A 56 8.86 1.64 -3.49
C GLN A 56 10.16 2.40 -3.13
N ALA A 57 11.25 2.11 -3.84
CA ALA A 57 12.53 2.79 -3.66
C ALA A 57 12.39 4.32 -3.68
N ASN A 58 13.09 4.99 -2.76
CA ASN A 58 13.09 6.46 -2.60
C ASN A 58 11.69 7.05 -2.30
N ARG A 59 10.83 6.31 -1.60
CA ARG A 59 9.55 6.77 -1.06
C ARG A 59 9.55 6.63 0.45
N LEU A 60 8.59 7.30 1.10
CA LEU A 60 8.45 7.27 2.55
C LEU A 60 6.98 7.14 2.93
N VAL A 61 6.73 6.40 4.01
CA VAL A 61 5.46 6.42 4.74
C VAL A 61 5.75 6.92 6.15
N PHE A 62 4.87 7.77 6.68
CA PHE A 62 5.02 8.35 7.99
C PHE A 62 4.50 7.39 9.07
N ASP A 63 5.22 7.28 10.17
CA ASP A 63 4.72 6.65 11.39
C ASP A 63 5.35 7.28 12.64
N ASP A 64 4.68 7.13 13.78
CA ASP A 64 5.18 7.51 15.10
C ASP A 64 4.67 6.56 16.18
N PHE A 65 4.66 6.97 17.46
CA PHE A 65 4.21 6.14 18.57
C PHE A 65 2.71 5.76 18.51
N MET A 66 1.93 6.33 17.58
CA MET A 66 0.51 6.03 17.38
C MET A 66 0.23 4.91 16.35
N ASN A 67 1.23 4.39 15.62
CA ASN A 67 1.10 3.25 14.69
C ASN A 67 0.02 3.44 13.59
N TYR A 68 0.25 4.35 12.65
CA TYR A 68 -0.73 4.72 11.62
C TYR A 68 -0.82 3.73 10.45
N ASN A 69 0.26 2.98 10.18
CA ASN A 69 0.31 2.08 9.03
C ASN A 69 -0.20 0.68 9.40
N THR A 70 -1.14 0.17 8.61
CA THR A 70 -1.72 -1.16 8.85
C THR A 70 -1.70 -2.02 7.60
N PHE A 71 -1.47 -3.32 7.79
CA PHE A 71 -1.65 -4.35 6.76
C PHE A 71 -2.33 -5.55 7.41
N SER A 72 -3.45 -5.98 6.84
CA SER A 72 -4.23 -7.11 7.36
C SER A 72 -4.81 -7.94 6.22
N GLY A 73 -5.14 -9.20 6.52
CA GLY A 73 -5.73 -10.12 5.57
C GLY A 73 -6.33 -11.34 6.27
N PHE A 74 -7.31 -11.98 5.63
CA PHE A 74 -7.97 -13.18 6.12
C PHE A 74 -8.50 -14.02 4.95
N LEU A 75 -8.72 -15.32 5.21
CA LEU A 75 -9.29 -16.23 4.22
C LEU A 75 -10.80 -16.04 4.13
N LEU A 76 -11.33 -15.78 2.93
CA LEU A 76 -12.78 -15.68 2.71
C LEU A 76 -13.46 -17.05 2.65
N PHE A 77 -12.89 -17.97 1.88
CA PHE A 77 -13.37 -19.34 1.73
C PHE A 77 -12.25 -20.22 1.15
N THR A 78 -12.36 -21.54 1.36
CA THR A 78 -11.52 -22.53 0.69
C THR A 78 -12.12 -22.90 -0.67
N ILE A 79 -11.27 -23.22 -1.64
CA ILE A 79 -11.65 -23.75 -2.97
C ILE A 79 -11.36 -25.24 -2.99
#